data_AF-A0A8S3J0B0-F1
#
_entry.id   AF-A0A8S3J0B0-F1
#
_cell.length_a   1.000
_cell.length_b   1.000
_cell.length_c   1.000
_cell.angle_alpha   90.00
_cell.angle_beta   90.00
_cell.angle_gamma   90.00
#
_symmetry.space_group_name_H-M   'P 1'
#
loop_
_entity.id
_entity.type
_entity.pdbx_description
1 polymer ?
#
loop_
_entity_poly.entity_id
_entity_poly.type
_entity_poly.pdbx_seq_one_letter_code
_entity_poly.pdbx_strand_id
1 'polypeptide(L)'
;THRLARPLCFVRSDPTDNGYTHPIEGLRPVVDLNTMEVIRIEIYNHYPIPYVNFNYTSDRIKKFRDDIRPFEIIQPEGPSFQTDGNQVSWQKWSFIVGFTMREGLVLHNLTYDNRSIFYRGALSEMVVPYGDPAEQQARKNAFDCGEYGLGCSTNSLELGCDCLGCIKYFDANMCSSRGDLLVIKNAICLHEEDVGILWKHTDRRLNNPEVRRSRRLVISSIATIENYEYGFF
;
A
#
# COMPACT_ATOMS: atom_id res chain seq x y z
N THR A 1 10.12 25.22 -19.21
CA THR A 1 8.98 24.39 -18.77
C THR A 1 8.66 24.74 -17.33
N HIS A 2 7.39 24.95 -16.97
CA HIS A 2 6.97 25.20 -15.59
C HIS A 2 6.67 23.87 -14.88
N ARG A 3 6.95 23.77 -13.58
CA ARG A 3 6.56 22.62 -12.74
C ARG A 3 5.49 23.09 -11.76
N LEU A 4 4.22 22.78 -12.02
CA LEU A 4 3.11 23.36 -11.28
C LEU A 4 2.50 22.40 -10.27
N ALA A 5 2.16 22.92 -9.09
CA ALA A 5 1.29 22.25 -8.11
C ALA A 5 0.00 23.04 -7.92
N ARG A 6 -1.10 22.33 -7.65
CA ARG A 6 -2.43 22.91 -7.39
C ARG A 6 -3.00 22.32 -6.09
N PRO A 7 -2.48 22.74 -4.92
CA PRO A 7 -2.87 22.15 -3.65
C PRO A 7 -4.35 22.38 -3.33
N LEU A 8 -4.92 21.39 -2.63
CA LEU A 8 -6.17 21.54 -1.90
C LEU A 8 -5.88 22.19 -0.54
N CYS A 9 -6.79 23.02 -0.07
CA CYS A 9 -6.65 23.70 1.21
C CYS A 9 -7.63 23.11 2.22
N PHE A 10 -7.15 22.87 3.44
CA PHE A 10 -7.92 22.29 4.53
C PHE A 10 -7.66 23.07 5.82
N VAL A 11 -8.69 23.24 6.64
CA VAL A 11 -8.54 23.79 7.99
C VAL A 11 -8.15 22.67 8.95
N ARG A 12 -7.23 22.97 9.88
CA ARG A 12 -6.95 22.12 11.03
C ARG A 12 -7.11 22.97 12.28
N SER A 13 -7.92 22.52 13.23
CA SER A 13 -8.10 23.21 14.50
C SER A 13 -6.86 23.10 15.40
N ASP A 14 -6.07 22.04 15.22
CA ASP A 14 -4.79 21.79 15.89
C ASP A 14 -3.86 20.90 15.03
N PRO A 15 -2.57 20.72 15.38
CA PRO A 15 -1.60 19.94 14.59
C PRO A 15 -1.87 18.44 14.43
N THR A 16 -2.84 17.84 15.12
CA THR A 16 -3.22 16.42 14.97
C THR A 16 -4.65 16.23 14.46
N ASP A 17 -5.36 17.32 14.16
CA ASP A 17 -6.70 17.30 13.59
C ASP A 17 -6.75 16.74 12.16
N ASN A 18 -7.82 16.02 11.82
CA ASN A 18 -8.06 15.47 10.49
C ASN A 18 -8.52 16.57 9.53
N GLY A 19 -7.57 17.20 8.83
CA GLY A 19 -7.88 18.30 7.91
C GLY A 19 -8.88 17.93 6.81
N TYR A 20 -8.94 16.66 6.40
CA TYR A 20 -9.85 16.20 5.35
C TYR A 20 -11.33 16.41 5.70
N THR A 21 -11.68 16.63 6.98
CA THR A 21 -13.06 16.94 7.39
C THR A 21 -13.43 18.41 7.24
N HIS A 22 -12.46 19.27 6.92
CA HIS A 22 -12.63 20.72 6.86
C HIS A 22 -12.08 21.32 5.54
N PRO A 23 -12.53 20.87 4.35
CA PRO A 23 -12.06 21.41 3.09
C PRO A 23 -12.44 22.88 2.93
N ILE A 24 -11.46 23.70 2.50
CA ILE A 24 -11.70 25.06 2.00
C ILE A 24 -12.00 24.93 0.50
N GLU A 25 -13.25 24.59 0.20
CA GLU A 25 -13.69 24.37 -1.17
C GLU A 25 -13.82 25.68 -1.95
N GLY A 26 -13.52 25.64 -3.26
CA GLY A 26 -13.58 26.80 -4.14
C GLY A 26 -12.35 27.72 -4.14
N LEU A 27 -11.29 27.36 -3.41
CA LEU A 27 -9.99 28.05 -3.44
C LEU A 27 -8.89 27.09 -3.95
N ARG A 28 -8.11 27.51 -4.95
CA ARG A 28 -6.97 26.75 -5.49
C ARG A 28 -5.76 27.66 -5.76
N PRO A 29 -4.75 27.67 -4.89
CA PRO A 29 -3.46 28.25 -5.22
C PRO A 29 -2.83 27.49 -6.39
N VAL A 30 -2.09 28.20 -7.24
CA VAL A 30 -1.25 27.58 -8.27
C VAL A 30 0.19 28.00 -7.99
N VAL A 31 1.04 27.02 -7.75
CA VAL A 31 2.42 27.22 -7.31
C VAL A 31 3.36 26.73 -8.39
N ASP A 32 4.36 27.53 -8.76
CA ASP A 32 5.51 27.06 -9.53
C ASP A 32 6.55 26.49 -8.56
N LEU A 33 6.76 25.17 -8.62
CA LEU A 33 7.69 24.44 -7.75
C LEU A 33 9.16 24.67 -8.12
N ASN A 34 9.45 25.27 -9.29
CA ASN A 34 10.82 25.61 -9.65
C ASN A 34 11.27 26.91 -8.95
N THR A 35 10.40 27.93 -8.91
CA THR A 35 10.68 29.20 -8.24
C THR A 35 10.17 29.25 -6.81
N MET A 36 9.33 28.29 -6.41
CA MET A 36 8.64 28.22 -5.12
C MET A 36 7.72 29.42 -4.87
N GLU A 37 7.03 29.88 -5.92
CA GLU A 37 6.16 31.06 -5.89
C GLU A 37 4.70 30.72 -6.18
N VAL A 38 3.77 31.41 -5.50
CA VAL A 38 2.35 31.40 -5.87
C VAL A 38 2.16 32.31 -7.06
N ILE A 39 1.91 31.73 -8.23
CA ILE A 39 1.79 32.50 -9.49
C ILE A 39 0.37 33.00 -9.75
N ARG A 40 -0.65 32.36 -9.15
CA ARG A 40 -2.03 32.85 -9.08
C ARG A 40 -2.84 32.12 -8.01
N ILE A 41 -3.99 32.70 -7.68
CA ILE A 41 -5.01 32.09 -6.84
C ILE A 41 -6.28 31.98 -7.67
N GLU A 42 -6.76 30.76 -7.90
CA GLU A 42 -8.02 30.49 -8.57
C GLU A 42 -9.13 30.45 -7.50
N ILE A 43 -10.16 31.28 -7.69
CA ILE A 43 -11.32 31.39 -6.80
C ILE A 43 -12.56 31.03 -7.62
N TYR A 44 -13.34 30.09 -7.08
CA TYR A 44 -14.61 29.62 -7.65
C TYR A 44 -15.76 30.09 -6.76
N ASN A 45 -16.76 29.23 -6.53
CA ASN A 45 -17.84 29.53 -5.59
C ASN A 45 -17.36 29.48 -4.13
N HIS A 46 -18.07 30.19 -3.27
CA HIS A 46 -17.86 30.10 -1.81
C HIS A 46 -18.71 28.96 -1.24
N TYR A 47 -18.07 28.08 -0.47
CA TYR A 47 -18.71 26.96 0.19
C TYR A 47 -18.49 27.07 1.71
N PRO A 48 -19.51 26.77 2.54
CA PRO A 48 -19.32 26.74 3.99
C PRO A 48 -18.32 25.64 4.35
N ILE A 49 -17.37 25.98 5.22
CA ILE A 49 -16.41 25.01 5.76
C ILE A 49 -17.19 24.09 6.72
N PRO A 50 -17.17 22.76 6.53
CA PRO A 50 -17.72 21.84 7.51
C PRO A 50 -16.86 21.88 8.78
N TYR A 51 -17.46 22.04 9.96
CA TYR A 51 -16.74 22.08 11.25
C TYR A 51 -17.01 20.86 12.14
N VAL A 52 -17.62 19.81 11.59
CA VAL A 52 -17.81 18.55 12.33
C VAL A 52 -16.50 17.78 12.33
N ASN A 53 -15.98 17.50 13.51
CA ASN A 53 -14.71 16.79 13.67
C ASN A 53 -14.92 15.28 13.55
N PHE A 54 -14.29 14.66 12.54
CA PHE A 54 -14.20 13.20 12.41
C PHE A 54 -12.75 12.74 12.50
N ASN A 55 -12.20 12.86 13.70
CA ASN A 55 -10.87 12.35 14.01
C ASN A 55 -10.92 10.84 14.30
N TYR A 56 -10.06 10.07 13.63
CA TYR A 56 -10.02 8.61 13.70
C TYR A 56 -8.87 8.06 14.56
N THR A 57 -7.99 8.92 15.08
CA THR A 57 -6.82 8.52 15.85
C THR A 57 -7.21 7.99 17.23
N SER A 58 -6.41 7.04 17.74
CA SER A 58 -6.75 6.32 18.96
C SER A 58 -6.84 7.21 20.21
N ASP A 59 -6.08 8.30 20.26
CA ASP A 59 -6.13 9.32 21.31
C ASP A 59 -7.40 10.18 21.28
N ARG A 60 -8.10 10.24 20.14
CA ARG A 60 -9.33 11.02 19.94
C ARG A 60 -10.61 10.18 20.01
N ILE A 61 -10.49 8.85 19.91
CA ILE A 61 -11.62 7.92 20.06
C ILE A 61 -11.84 7.59 21.53
N LYS A 62 -13.08 7.79 22.01
CA LYS A 62 -13.44 7.63 23.43
C LYS A 62 -13.78 6.20 23.85
N LYS A 63 -14.20 5.35 22.90
CA LYS A 63 -14.69 4.00 23.19
C LYS A 63 -14.17 3.04 22.14
N PHE A 64 -13.43 2.04 22.59
CA PHE A 64 -13.01 0.90 21.79
C PHE A 64 -13.90 -0.31 22.08
N ARG A 65 -13.86 -1.27 21.17
CA ARG A 65 -14.42 -2.60 21.39
C ARG A 65 -13.54 -3.38 22.35
N ASP A 66 -14.17 -4.14 23.25
CA ASP A 66 -13.53 -4.99 24.25
C ASP A 66 -13.92 -6.48 24.09
N ASP A 67 -14.61 -6.82 23.00
CA ASP A 67 -15.18 -8.15 22.74
C ASP A 67 -14.32 -9.04 21.83
N ILE A 68 -13.19 -8.53 21.31
CA ILE A 68 -12.28 -9.29 20.45
C ILE A 68 -11.22 -10.00 21.29
N ARG A 69 -11.14 -11.32 21.16
CA ARG A 69 -10.12 -12.15 21.84
C ARG A 69 -8.81 -12.20 21.03
N PRO A 70 -7.66 -12.38 21.69
CA PRO A 70 -6.38 -12.59 20.99
C PRO A 70 -6.43 -13.75 20.00
N PHE A 71 -5.72 -13.60 18.88
CA PHE A 71 -5.59 -14.61 17.83
C PHE A 71 -4.13 -14.67 17.38
N GLU A 72 -3.55 -15.87 17.43
CA GLU A 72 -2.12 -16.09 17.15
C GLU A 72 -1.96 -17.04 15.96
N ILE A 73 -1.07 -16.67 15.04
CA ILE A 73 -0.62 -17.52 13.93
C ILE A 73 0.85 -17.83 14.16
N ILE A 74 1.17 -19.10 14.41
CA ILE A 74 2.52 -19.54 14.78
C ILE A 74 2.97 -20.64 13.84
N GLN A 75 4.23 -20.59 13.42
CA GLN A 75 4.93 -21.66 12.72
C GLN A 75 6.11 -22.15 13.58
N PRO A 76 5.91 -23.18 14.43
CA PRO A 76 6.90 -23.59 15.42
C PRO A 76 8.25 -24.02 14.83
N GLU A 77 8.24 -24.52 13.60
CA GLU A 77 9.42 -24.98 12.86
C GLU A 77 9.91 -23.96 11.83
N GLY A 78 9.37 -22.74 11.87
CA GLY A 78 9.64 -21.69 10.88
C GLY A 78 8.80 -21.80 9.60
N PRO A 79 9.03 -20.89 8.64
CA PRO A 79 8.30 -20.87 7.38
C PRO A 79 8.78 -21.98 6.43
N SER A 80 7.89 -22.44 5.54
CA SER A 80 8.20 -23.44 4.52
C SER A 80 8.90 -22.85 3.29
N PHE A 81 8.99 -21.51 3.20
CA PHE A 81 9.76 -20.83 2.16
C PHE A 81 11.20 -20.62 2.60
N GLN A 82 12.10 -20.53 1.63
CA GLN A 82 13.50 -20.18 1.85
C GLN A 82 13.82 -18.90 1.08
N THR A 83 14.75 -18.11 1.62
CA THR A 83 15.26 -16.90 0.97
C THR A 83 16.78 -16.94 0.90
N ASP A 84 17.33 -16.64 -0.28
CA ASP A 84 18.75 -16.32 -0.47
C ASP A 84 18.85 -14.91 -1.06
N GLY A 85 19.23 -13.96 -0.21
CA GLY A 85 19.03 -12.53 -0.49
C GLY A 85 17.57 -12.25 -0.83
N ASN A 86 17.31 -11.84 -2.07
CA ASN A 86 15.97 -11.55 -2.60
C ASN A 86 15.35 -12.72 -3.39
N GLN A 87 16.07 -13.81 -3.61
CA GLN A 87 15.52 -15.00 -4.25
C GLN A 87 14.66 -15.76 -3.24
N VAL A 88 13.45 -16.12 -3.64
CA VAL A 88 12.49 -16.87 -2.84
C VAL A 88 12.22 -18.22 -3.49
N SER A 89 12.16 -19.27 -2.67
CA SER A 89 11.77 -20.63 -3.07
C SER A 89 10.70 -21.16 -2.13
N TRP A 90 9.57 -21.64 -2.69
CA TRP A 90 8.45 -22.14 -1.89
C TRP A 90 7.56 -23.09 -2.71
N GLN A 91 7.32 -24.32 -2.22
CA GLN A 91 6.38 -25.28 -2.84
C GLN A 91 6.51 -25.38 -4.37
N LYS A 92 7.74 -25.56 -4.86
CA LYS A 92 8.16 -25.58 -6.28
C LYS A 92 8.18 -24.23 -7.02
N TRP A 93 7.67 -23.15 -6.42
CA TRP A 93 7.85 -21.80 -6.95
C TRP A 93 9.27 -21.31 -6.70
N SER A 94 9.81 -20.56 -7.66
CA SER A 94 11.01 -19.74 -7.46
C SER A 94 10.89 -18.41 -8.19
N PHE A 95 11.29 -17.32 -7.54
CA PHE A 95 11.28 -15.95 -8.08
C PHE A 95 12.22 -15.04 -7.31
N ILE A 96 12.38 -13.80 -7.76
CA ILE A 96 13.17 -12.76 -7.09
C ILE A 96 12.24 -11.60 -6.74
N VAL A 97 12.33 -11.15 -5.49
CA VAL A 97 11.66 -9.94 -5.01
C VAL A 97 12.50 -8.72 -5.37
N GLY A 98 11.95 -7.84 -6.19
CA GLY A 98 12.52 -6.56 -6.58
C GLY A 98 11.75 -5.39 -5.98
N PHE A 99 12.36 -4.21 -6.07
CA PHE A 99 11.74 -2.96 -5.64
C PHE A 99 12.20 -1.80 -6.54
N THR A 100 11.30 -0.89 -6.90
CA THR A 100 11.63 0.37 -7.58
C THR A 100 10.95 1.55 -6.90
N MET A 101 11.55 2.73 -6.96
CA MET A 101 10.94 3.97 -6.45
C MET A 101 9.56 4.27 -7.03
N ARG A 102 9.36 3.90 -8.30
CA ARG A 102 8.13 4.21 -9.02
C ARG A 102 7.05 3.19 -8.70
N GLU A 103 7.34 1.90 -8.90
CA GLU A 103 6.34 0.83 -8.88
C GLU A 103 6.20 0.18 -7.50
N GLY A 104 7.17 0.36 -6.60
CA GLY A 104 7.23 -0.38 -5.34
C GLY A 104 7.65 -1.84 -5.58
N LEU A 105 6.88 -2.78 -5.05
CA LEU A 105 7.11 -4.23 -5.19
C LEU A 105 7.10 -4.68 -6.65
N VAL A 106 8.14 -5.44 -7.04
CA VAL A 106 8.26 -6.08 -8.35
C VAL A 106 8.63 -7.54 -8.18
N LEU A 107 8.07 -8.44 -8.99
CA LEU A 107 8.47 -9.84 -9.04
C LEU A 107 9.25 -10.10 -10.33
N HIS A 108 10.38 -10.79 -10.22
CA HIS A 108 11.22 -11.16 -11.35
C HIS A 108 11.39 -12.68 -11.45
N ASN A 109 11.49 -13.16 -12.69
CA ASN A 109 11.85 -14.53 -13.04
C ASN A 109 10.99 -15.59 -12.31
N LEU A 110 9.67 -15.44 -12.35
CA LEU A 110 8.75 -16.38 -11.71
C LEU A 110 8.74 -17.70 -12.48
N THR A 111 9.05 -18.78 -11.76
CA THR A 111 9.06 -20.14 -12.26
C THR A 111 8.27 -21.07 -11.35
N TYR A 112 7.75 -22.16 -11.91
CA TYR A 112 7.19 -23.28 -11.17
C TYR A 112 7.83 -24.58 -11.64
N ASP A 113 8.47 -25.30 -10.72
CA ASP A 113 9.15 -26.57 -10.99
C ASP A 113 10.15 -26.45 -12.18
N ASN A 114 10.98 -25.40 -12.11
CA ASN A 114 11.95 -25.01 -13.15
C ASN A 114 11.36 -24.62 -14.52
N ARG A 115 10.05 -24.36 -14.60
CA ARG A 115 9.38 -23.89 -15.81
C ARG A 115 9.01 -22.42 -15.67
N SER A 116 9.44 -21.60 -16.64
CA SER A 116 9.13 -20.17 -16.67
C SER A 116 7.62 -19.92 -16.77
N ILE A 117 7.11 -19.01 -15.94
CA ILE A 117 5.74 -18.53 -15.96
C ILE A 117 5.69 -17.09 -16.50
N PHE A 118 6.38 -16.15 -15.84
CA PHE A 118 6.61 -14.81 -16.38
C PHE A 118 7.95 -14.23 -15.92
N TYR A 119 8.52 -13.34 -16.73
CA TYR A 119 9.83 -12.75 -16.46
C TYR A 119 9.77 -11.56 -15.49
N ARG A 120 8.72 -10.72 -15.56
CA ARG A 120 8.55 -9.57 -14.68
C ARG A 120 7.07 -9.25 -14.46
N GLY A 121 6.67 -9.06 -13.21
CA GLY A 121 5.35 -8.58 -12.81
C GLY A 121 5.49 -7.36 -11.89
N ALA A 122 4.78 -6.28 -12.19
CA ALA A 122 4.81 -5.03 -11.43
C ALA A 122 3.51 -4.24 -11.67
N LEU A 123 3.17 -3.35 -10.72
CA LEU A 123 2.14 -2.35 -10.95
C LEU A 123 2.72 -1.16 -11.71
N SER A 124 2.54 -1.18 -13.03
CA SER A 124 3.14 -0.16 -13.91
C SER A 124 2.52 1.23 -13.76
N GLU A 125 1.23 1.31 -13.43
CA GLU A 125 0.52 2.56 -13.22
C GLU A 125 -0.78 2.35 -12.43
N MET A 126 -1.22 3.38 -11.72
CA MET A 126 -2.54 3.43 -11.08
C MET A 126 -3.04 4.87 -11.14
N VAL A 127 -4.27 5.07 -11.62
CA VAL A 127 -4.85 6.40 -11.83
C VAL A 127 -6.14 6.56 -11.03
N VAL A 128 -6.30 7.74 -10.40
CA VAL A 128 -7.49 8.13 -9.63
C VAL A 128 -8.14 9.35 -10.29
N PRO A 129 -8.97 9.15 -11.32
CA PRO A 129 -9.74 10.22 -11.95
C PRO A 129 -10.96 10.57 -11.09
N TYR A 130 -11.07 11.84 -10.68
CA TYR A 130 -12.26 12.31 -9.97
C TYR A 130 -13.34 12.72 -10.98
N GLY A 131 -14.57 12.25 -10.77
CA GLY A 131 -15.70 12.46 -11.67
C GLY A 131 -16.60 13.66 -11.37
N ASP A 132 -16.21 14.56 -10.47
CA ASP A 132 -16.96 15.80 -10.21
C ASP A 132 -16.73 16.80 -11.37
N PRO A 133 -17.78 17.19 -12.12
CA PRO A 133 -17.65 18.07 -13.27
C PRO A 133 -17.35 19.53 -12.90
N ALA A 134 -17.43 19.91 -11.61
CA ALA A 134 -17.15 21.27 -11.17
C ALA A 134 -15.72 21.68 -11.53
N GLU A 135 -15.52 22.91 -12.01
CA GLU A 135 -14.23 23.38 -12.55
C GLU A 135 -13.07 23.25 -11.55
N GLN A 136 -13.35 23.40 -10.25
CA GLN A 136 -12.38 23.25 -9.17
C GLN A 136 -11.93 21.80 -8.90
N GLN A 137 -12.68 20.80 -9.38
CA GLN A 137 -12.39 19.37 -9.23
C GLN A 137 -11.96 18.70 -10.54
N ALA A 138 -12.45 19.18 -11.69
CA ALA A 138 -12.35 18.51 -12.99
C ALA A 138 -10.92 18.12 -13.45
N ARG A 139 -9.88 18.73 -12.86
CA ARG A 139 -8.47 18.44 -13.15
C ARG A 139 -7.84 17.38 -12.25
N LYS A 140 -8.52 16.93 -11.19
CA LYS A 140 -8.00 15.93 -10.25
C LYS A 140 -7.97 14.55 -10.90
N ASN A 141 -6.79 14.16 -11.35
CA ASN A 141 -6.52 12.89 -11.99
C ASN A 141 -5.10 12.47 -11.62
N ALA A 142 -4.92 11.96 -10.40
CA ALA A 142 -3.59 11.58 -9.93
C ALA A 142 -3.18 10.28 -10.61
N PHE A 143 -1.98 10.25 -11.18
CA PHE A 143 -1.30 9.02 -11.59
C PHE A 143 -0.34 8.63 -10.47
N ASP A 144 -0.82 7.86 -9.51
CA ASP A 144 -0.12 7.65 -8.23
C ASP A 144 1.27 7.03 -8.42
N CYS A 145 1.41 6.11 -9.38
CA CYS A 145 2.71 5.51 -9.68
C CYS A 145 3.58 6.48 -10.49
N GLY A 146 3.04 7.14 -11.50
CA GLY A 146 3.78 8.03 -12.40
C GLY A 146 4.18 9.40 -11.82
N GLU A 147 3.30 10.02 -11.03
CA GLU A 147 3.46 11.39 -10.52
C GLU A 147 4.03 11.45 -9.11
N TYR A 148 3.69 10.48 -8.25
CA TYR A 148 4.13 10.43 -6.85
C TYR A 148 5.19 9.35 -6.61
N GLY A 149 5.01 8.17 -7.20
CA GLY A 149 5.89 7.01 -7.03
C GLY A 149 5.47 6.17 -5.84
N LEU A 150 4.83 5.02 -6.12
CA LEU A 150 4.35 4.09 -5.09
C LEU A 150 5.47 3.53 -4.21
N GLY A 151 6.66 3.32 -4.79
CA GLY A 151 7.83 2.89 -4.03
C GLY A 151 8.35 3.96 -3.07
N CYS A 152 8.39 5.22 -3.51
CA CYS A 152 8.73 6.35 -2.64
C CYS A 152 7.74 6.53 -1.48
N SER A 153 6.50 6.15 -1.70
CA SER A 153 5.40 6.25 -0.74
C SER A 153 5.15 4.98 0.07
N THR A 154 6.04 3.99 -0.02
CA THR A 154 5.89 2.72 0.71
C THR A 154 6.05 2.91 2.22
N ASN A 155 5.19 2.24 2.98
CA ASN A 155 5.21 2.25 4.44
C ASN A 155 6.24 1.26 4.99
N SER A 156 6.76 1.54 6.19
CA SER A 156 7.48 0.53 6.97
C SER A 156 6.46 -0.32 7.71
N LEU A 157 6.41 -1.62 7.42
CA LEU A 157 5.39 -2.53 7.96
C LEU A 157 5.78 -3.06 9.34
N GLU A 158 4.83 -3.07 10.27
CA GLU A 158 5.01 -3.51 11.66
C GLU A 158 4.46 -4.93 11.90
N LEU A 159 5.25 -5.75 12.61
CA LEU A 159 4.89 -7.13 12.95
C LEU A 159 3.73 -7.15 13.97
N GLY A 160 2.71 -7.94 13.68
CA GLY A 160 1.51 -8.08 14.51
C GLY A 160 0.44 -7.01 14.24
N CYS A 161 0.78 -5.95 13.51
CA CYS A 161 -0.16 -4.90 13.10
C CYS A 161 -0.45 -5.00 11.59
N ASP A 162 0.54 -4.74 10.74
CA ASP A 162 0.38 -4.77 9.29
C ASP A 162 0.53 -6.20 8.74
N CYS A 163 1.44 -6.98 9.33
CA CYS A 163 1.70 -8.37 8.96
C CYS A 163 1.67 -9.30 10.18
N LEU A 164 0.87 -10.37 10.10
CA LEU A 164 0.69 -11.34 11.19
C LEU A 164 1.15 -12.74 10.78
N GLY A 165 1.89 -13.41 11.67
CA GLY A 165 2.40 -14.77 11.47
C GLY A 165 3.92 -14.84 11.49
N CYS A 166 4.50 -15.79 10.75
CA CYS A 166 5.94 -15.89 10.58
C CYS A 166 6.38 -15.06 9.36
N ILE A 167 6.86 -13.85 9.62
CA ILE A 167 7.11 -12.85 8.57
C ILE A 167 8.59 -12.76 8.23
N LYS A 168 8.90 -12.74 6.93
CA LYS A 168 10.17 -12.27 6.39
C LYS A 168 9.97 -10.88 5.78
N TYR A 169 10.78 -9.92 6.21
CA TYR A 169 10.78 -8.59 5.63
C TYR A 169 11.94 -8.39 4.65
N PHE A 170 11.69 -7.55 3.65
CA PHE A 170 12.71 -6.97 2.78
C PHE A 170 12.72 -5.44 2.95
N ASP A 171 13.90 -4.89 3.19
CA ASP A 171 14.12 -3.45 3.16
C ASP A 171 14.20 -2.96 1.71
N ALA A 172 13.76 -1.72 1.47
CA ALA A 172 13.95 -1.05 0.20
C ALA A 172 15.01 0.04 0.32
N ASN A 173 15.96 0.05 -0.61
CA ASN A 173 16.99 1.06 -0.72
C ASN A 173 16.73 1.94 -1.94
N MET A 174 16.79 3.24 -1.73
CA MET A 174 16.47 4.28 -2.70
C MET A 174 17.47 5.43 -2.57
N CYS A 175 17.39 6.38 -3.50
CA CYS A 175 18.16 7.62 -3.53
C CYS A 175 17.24 8.81 -3.21
N SER A 176 17.66 9.70 -2.32
CA SER A 176 16.98 10.97 -2.08
C SER A 176 17.16 11.93 -3.27
N SER A 177 16.43 13.05 -3.25
CA SER A 177 16.62 14.14 -4.22
C SER A 177 18.02 14.78 -4.16
N ARG A 178 18.83 14.46 -3.15
CA ARG A 178 20.20 14.95 -2.95
C ARG A 178 21.28 13.93 -3.31
N GLY A 179 20.90 12.71 -3.70
CA GLY A 179 21.87 11.64 -3.97
C GLY A 179 22.10 10.69 -2.79
N ASP A 180 21.50 10.96 -1.63
CA ASP A 180 21.77 10.20 -0.40
C ASP A 180 20.99 8.88 -0.36
N LEU A 181 21.49 7.89 0.38
CA LEU A 181 20.78 6.65 0.62
C LEU A 181 19.53 6.90 1.48
N LEU A 182 18.37 6.52 0.95
CA LEU A 182 17.09 6.47 1.65
C LEU A 182 16.70 5.00 1.83
N VAL A 183 16.49 4.57 3.08
CA VAL A 183 16.11 3.19 3.40
C VAL A 183 14.70 3.18 3.97
N ILE A 184 13.81 2.40 3.38
CA ILE A 184 12.52 2.03 3.97
C ILE A 184 12.71 0.65 4.60
N LYS A 185 12.64 0.60 5.93
CA LYS A 185 12.72 -0.65 6.69
C LYS A 185 11.42 -1.40 6.54
N ASN A 186 11.48 -2.73 6.42
CA ASN A 186 10.29 -3.57 6.32
C ASN A 186 9.32 -3.14 5.21
N ALA A 187 9.85 -2.73 4.05
CA ALA A 187 9.06 -2.22 2.93
C ALA A 187 8.15 -3.30 2.31
N ILE A 188 8.63 -4.55 2.26
CA ILE A 188 7.89 -5.69 1.74
C ILE A 188 7.80 -6.77 2.81
N CYS A 189 6.63 -7.36 2.93
CA CYS A 189 6.32 -8.46 3.80
C CYS A 189 6.12 -9.75 2.98
N LEU A 190 6.72 -10.85 3.45
CA LEU A 190 6.60 -12.18 2.86
C LEU A 190 6.20 -13.17 3.95
N HIS A 191 5.09 -13.87 3.74
CA HIS A 191 4.65 -14.94 4.61
C HIS A 191 3.86 -16.00 3.84
N GLU A 192 3.71 -17.17 4.43
CA GLU A 192 2.74 -18.16 3.94
C GLU A 192 1.56 -18.24 4.90
N GLU A 193 0.38 -18.55 4.35
CA GLU A 193 -0.83 -18.71 5.16
C GLU A 193 -1.70 -19.84 4.65
N ASP A 194 -2.48 -20.40 5.57
CA ASP A 194 -3.50 -21.39 5.25
C ASP A 194 -4.70 -20.73 4.56
N VAL A 195 -5.20 -21.38 3.50
CA VAL A 195 -6.35 -20.91 2.73
C VAL A 195 -7.43 -21.99 2.65
N GLY A 196 -7.70 -22.63 3.80
CA GLY A 196 -8.76 -23.62 3.92
C GLY A 196 -8.49 -24.94 3.17
N ILE A 197 -9.53 -25.51 2.57
CA ILE A 197 -9.45 -26.80 1.86
C ILE A 197 -8.99 -26.56 0.42
N LEU A 198 -7.91 -27.21 0.00
CA LEU A 198 -7.47 -27.24 -1.40
C LEU A 198 -8.39 -28.14 -2.22
N TRP A 199 -8.56 -29.37 -1.76
CA TRP A 199 -9.51 -30.31 -2.34
C TRP A 199 -9.98 -31.31 -1.29
N LYS A 200 -11.21 -31.79 -1.47
CA LYS A 200 -11.82 -32.84 -0.65
C LYS A 200 -12.69 -33.72 -1.50
N HIS A 201 -12.59 -35.02 -1.31
CA HIS A 201 -13.47 -36.00 -1.94
C HIS A 201 -13.82 -37.10 -0.94
N THR A 202 -15.08 -37.51 -0.93
CA THR A 202 -15.54 -38.65 -0.12
C THR A 202 -16.20 -39.67 -1.03
N ASP A 203 -15.52 -40.80 -1.26
CA ASP A 203 -16.17 -41.95 -1.89
C ASP A 203 -17.06 -42.66 -0.85
N ARG A 204 -18.37 -42.55 -1.03
CA ARG A 204 -19.36 -43.15 -0.13
C ARG A 204 -19.28 -44.68 -0.05
N ARG A 205 -18.72 -45.35 -1.06
CA ARG A 205 -18.59 -46.81 -1.07
C ARG A 205 -17.43 -47.28 -0.19
N LEU A 206 -16.41 -46.45 -0.03
CA LEU A 206 -15.17 -46.78 0.69
C LEU A 206 -15.15 -46.22 2.11
N ASN A 207 -16.06 -45.29 2.45
CA ASN A 207 -16.12 -44.58 3.73
C ASN A 207 -14.77 -43.96 4.16
N ASN A 208 -13.94 -43.59 3.19
CA ASN A 208 -12.62 -43.02 3.40
C ASN A 208 -12.54 -41.64 2.71
N PRO A 209 -12.72 -40.52 3.44
CA PRO A 209 -12.62 -39.19 2.86
C PRO A 209 -11.16 -38.77 2.67
N GLU A 210 -10.84 -38.26 1.49
CA GLU A 210 -9.58 -37.59 1.20
C GLU A 210 -9.74 -36.07 1.37
N VAL A 211 -8.76 -35.43 1.99
CA VAL A 211 -8.70 -33.97 2.15
C VAL A 211 -7.26 -33.48 2.10
N ARG A 212 -7.00 -32.37 1.42
CA ARG A 212 -5.74 -31.62 1.50
C ARG A 212 -6.04 -30.15 1.74
N ARG A 213 -5.22 -29.51 2.57
CA ARG A 213 -5.35 -28.07 2.86
C ARG A 213 -4.63 -27.25 1.81
N SER A 214 -5.14 -26.04 1.57
CA SER A 214 -4.50 -25.07 0.69
C SER A 214 -3.59 -24.16 1.49
N ARG A 215 -2.50 -23.72 0.87
CA ARG A 215 -1.65 -22.65 1.36
C ARG A 215 -1.36 -21.70 0.23
N ARG A 216 -1.13 -20.43 0.55
CA ARG A 216 -0.57 -19.46 -0.38
C ARG A 216 0.64 -18.77 0.24
N LEU A 217 1.54 -18.33 -0.62
CA LEU A 217 2.59 -17.40 -0.28
C LEU A 217 2.08 -16.00 -0.64
N VAL A 218 2.18 -15.06 0.30
CA VAL A 218 1.78 -13.67 0.16
C VAL A 218 3.05 -12.83 0.12
N ILE A 219 3.16 -11.95 -0.87
CA ILE A 219 4.21 -10.94 -0.96
C ILE A 219 3.52 -9.59 -1.06
N SER A 220 3.69 -8.73 -0.07
CA SER A 220 2.91 -7.50 0.00
C SER A 220 3.70 -6.26 0.35
N SER A 221 3.15 -5.12 -0.07
CA SER A 221 3.66 -3.77 0.20
C SER A 221 2.46 -2.85 0.40
N ILE A 222 2.58 -1.87 1.30
CA ILE A 222 1.56 -0.83 1.50
C ILE A 222 2.15 0.53 1.14
N ALA A 223 1.44 1.35 0.38
CA ALA A 223 1.84 2.69 0.03
C ALA A 223 0.77 3.72 0.41
N THR A 224 1.20 4.88 0.90
CA THR A 224 0.31 6.00 1.25
C THR A 224 0.50 7.15 0.27
N ILE A 225 -0.56 7.51 -0.45
CA ILE A 225 -0.59 8.67 -1.34
C ILE A 225 -1.64 9.64 -0.81
N GLU A 226 -1.16 10.68 -0.13
CA GLU A 226 -1.97 11.73 0.47
C GLU A 226 -3.08 11.19 1.39
N ASN A 227 -4.28 10.98 0.88
CA ASN A 227 -5.47 10.58 1.63
C ASN A 227 -5.84 9.10 1.45
N TYR A 228 -5.06 8.33 0.69
CA TYR A 228 -5.31 6.92 0.42
C TYR A 228 -4.13 6.05 0.82
N GLU A 229 -4.47 4.86 1.32
CA GLU A 229 -3.55 3.75 1.54
C GLU A 229 -3.89 2.60 0.59
N TYR A 230 -2.88 2.05 -0.08
CA TYR A 230 -3.01 0.96 -1.03
C TYR A 230 -2.18 -0.23 -0.59
N GLY A 231 -2.81 -1.39 -0.41
CA GLY A 231 -2.13 -2.66 -0.21
C GLY A 231 -2.05 -3.46 -1.50
N PHE A 232 -0.84 -3.84 -1.89
CA PHE A 232 -0.56 -4.70 -3.04
C PHE A 232 -0.16 -6.09 -2.53
N PHE A 233 -0.77 -7.16 -3.05
CA PHE A 233 -0.64 -8.55 -2.58
C PHE A 233 -0.54 -9.55 -3.75
#